data_AF-A0A838FFZ1-F1
#
_entry.id   AF-A0A838FFZ1-F1
#
_cell.length_a   1.000
_cell.length_b   1.000
_cell.length_c   1.000
_cell.angle_alpha   90.00
_cell.angle_beta   90.00
_cell.angle_gamma   90.00
#
_symmetry.space_group_name_H-M   'P 1'
#
loop_
_entity.id
_entity.type
_entity.pdbx_description
1 polymer ?
#
loop_
_entity_poly.entity_id
_entity_poly.type
_entity_poly.pdbx_seq_one_letter_code
_entity_poly.pdbx_strand_id
1 'polypeptide(L)'
;MSLYDYVGTSGILNGITTIWSLKDLTTGITVSSEYTIDVENEQLIPDWGLSVFVKTARNPGGTEDEQAANNNGLLEATIEFADPQNLWLSGLPDQEGDNVFNWIRSGTYAPGGSAFPDYLGRDIFQVYENLIGRTWTAYGVATDEKTLGPAWLDASHYSTLNLLDSLVSADVVFTSDKSKWSKCIVVETNNEETLSQGDASKFDLRDAFSKNQDGVETPEEKGTSWFPGYAIDPETGERLNIFFGEDSWLVGQNGADMWWNPTADIFSPTFFEVWAGGKQYVYVTRAKYDSCKAFKAFLSTNSSTDKRNVYKEVCWVGFPLLAEGFQYKSISEGFIPTETKLRFRVTKPYKVQYTDVVVNNGMPRYTFNTADLAATTGDYNTAVSALDTISVVPNPYYAYSSYEQSQLDNRVKITNLPQKCTISIFALDGTLIRKISRDDPSITSLDWDMKNNVGIPIASGLYIIHVNAPGLGEKTIKWFGVMRPTDLDSY
;
A
#
# COMPACT_ATOMS: atom_id res chain seq x y z
N MET A 1 -10.14 -15.68 -17.40
CA MET A 1 -11.14 -14.75 -17.95
C MET A 1 -10.63 -14.14 -19.25
N SER A 2 -11.44 -14.10 -20.30
CA SER A 2 -11.16 -13.43 -21.57
C SER A 2 -12.26 -12.42 -21.86
N LEU A 3 -11.91 -11.24 -22.36
CA LEU A 3 -12.88 -10.27 -22.88
C LEU A 3 -13.03 -10.45 -24.39
N TYR A 4 -14.26 -10.25 -24.89
CA TYR A 4 -14.60 -10.31 -26.31
C TYR A 4 -15.47 -9.13 -26.69
N ASP A 5 -15.08 -8.41 -27.75
CA ASP A 5 -15.84 -7.30 -28.31
C ASP A 5 -16.43 -7.68 -29.68
N TYR A 6 -17.75 -7.67 -29.81
CA TYR A 6 -18.46 -8.10 -31.02
C TYR A 6 -18.25 -7.19 -32.24
N VAL A 7 -17.81 -5.94 -32.04
CA VAL A 7 -17.51 -5.01 -33.16
C VAL A 7 -16.05 -5.04 -33.61
N GLY A 8 -15.17 -5.79 -32.92
CA GLY A 8 -13.77 -5.95 -33.33
C GLY A 8 -12.97 -4.64 -33.33
N THR A 9 -13.01 -3.90 -32.23
CA THR A 9 -12.31 -2.62 -32.07
C THR A 9 -10.78 -2.80 -32.05
N SER A 10 -10.03 -1.82 -32.57
CA SER A 10 -8.55 -1.80 -32.56
C SER A 10 -7.95 -0.97 -31.41
N GLY A 11 -8.77 -0.57 -30.43
CA GLY A 11 -8.41 0.35 -29.36
C GLY A 11 -9.13 0.02 -28.05
N ILE A 12 -9.67 1.04 -27.38
CA ILE A 12 -10.52 0.85 -26.20
C ILE A 12 -11.72 -0.02 -26.59
N LEU A 13 -11.99 -1.06 -25.81
CA LEU A 13 -13.11 -1.96 -26.02
C LEU A 13 -14.43 -1.22 -25.83
N ASN A 14 -15.42 -1.47 -26.69
CA ASN A 14 -16.72 -0.83 -26.57
C ASN A 14 -17.55 -1.55 -25.49
N GLY A 15 -17.89 -0.84 -24.42
CA GLY A 15 -18.61 -1.41 -23.28
C GLY A 15 -19.91 -2.10 -23.64
N ILE A 16 -20.66 -1.53 -24.60
CA ILE A 16 -22.00 -2.00 -25.00
C ILE A 16 -21.92 -3.33 -25.76
N THR A 17 -20.78 -3.63 -26.37
CA THR A 17 -20.57 -4.82 -27.21
C THR A 17 -19.54 -5.77 -26.65
N THR A 18 -18.98 -5.47 -25.47
CA THR A 18 -17.95 -6.29 -24.84
C THR A 18 -18.54 -7.17 -23.75
N ILE A 19 -18.26 -8.46 -23.83
CA ILE A 19 -18.60 -9.47 -22.82
C ILE A 19 -17.34 -10.09 -22.22
N TRP A 20 -17.47 -10.74 -21.07
CA TRP A 20 -16.40 -11.58 -20.52
C TRP A 20 -16.79 -13.07 -20.59
N SER A 21 -15.78 -13.93 -20.65
CA SER A 21 -15.93 -15.36 -20.54
C SER A 21 -14.87 -15.92 -19.59
N LEU A 22 -15.31 -16.70 -18.61
CA LEU A 22 -14.46 -17.37 -17.65
C LEU A 22 -14.43 -18.87 -17.96
N LYS A 23 -13.24 -19.40 -18.18
CA LYS A 23 -13.00 -20.81 -18.46
C LYS A 23 -12.22 -21.45 -17.33
N ASP A 24 -12.77 -22.50 -16.75
CA ASP A 24 -12.03 -23.41 -15.87
C ASP A 24 -11.04 -24.19 -16.74
N LEU A 25 -9.75 -24.07 -16.43
CA LEU A 25 -8.68 -24.68 -17.20
C LEU A 25 -8.51 -26.18 -16.91
N THR A 26 -9.07 -26.68 -15.80
CA THR A 26 -9.03 -28.09 -15.40
C THR A 26 -10.17 -28.86 -16.04
N THR A 27 -11.40 -28.33 -15.97
CA THR A 27 -12.59 -29.02 -16.52
C THR A 27 -12.88 -28.63 -17.98
N GLY A 28 -12.38 -27.47 -18.42
CA GLY A 28 -12.70 -26.89 -19.73
C GLY A 28 -14.06 -26.20 -19.81
N ILE A 29 -14.86 -26.25 -18.74
CA ILE A 29 -16.17 -25.60 -18.66
C ILE A 29 -16.01 -24.09 -18.76
N THR A 30 -16.93 -23.44 -19.47
CA THR A 30 -16.90 -22.00 -19.73
C THR A 30 -18.23 -21.38 -19.33
N VAL A 31 -18.16 -20.27 -18.59
CA VAL A 31 -19.29 -19.40 -18.23
C VAL A 31 -19.05 -18.05 -18.90
N SER A 32 -20.06 -17.54 -19.60
CA SER A 32 -20.01 -16.20 -20.21
C SER A 32 -20.89 -15.22 -19.44
N SER A 33 -20.59 -13.94 -19.60
CA SER A 33 -21.35 -12.88 -18.97
C SER A 33 -22.78 -12.82 -19.51
N GLU A 34 -23.74 -12.60 -18.61
CA GLU A 34 -25.16 -12.40 -18.95
C GLU A 34 -25.42 -11.04 -19.59
N TYR A 35 -24.62 -10.05 -19.19
CA TYR A 35 -24.65 -8.69 -19.69
C TYR A 35 -23.28 -8.28 -20.25
N THR A 36 -23.28 -7.21 -21.01
CA THR A 36 -22.04 -6.56 -21.46
C THR A 36 -21.43 -5.79 -20.30
N ILE A 37 -20.16 -5.41 -20.43
CA ILE A 37 -19.42 -4.71 -19.37
C ILE A 37 -19.85 -3.24 -19.17
N ASP A 38 -20.84 -2.75 -19.92
CA ASP A 38 -21.48 -1.45 -19.70
C ASP A 38 -22.57 -1.51 -18.62
N VAL A 39 -23.06 -2.71 -18.31
CA VAL A 39 -24.09 -2.94 -17.30
C VAL A 39 -23.41 -3.44 -16.03
N GLU A 40 -23.60 -2.71 -14.92
CA GLU A 40 -23.12 -3.16 -13.61
C GLU A 40 -23.88 -4.41 -13.16
N ASN A 41 -23.24 -5.58 -13.26
CA ASN A 41 -23.81 -6.87 -12.89
C ASN A 41 -22.78 -7.71 -12.13
N GLU A 42 -23.12 -8.15 -10.92
CA GLU A 42 -22.38 -9.16 -10.18
C GLU A 42 -22.98 -10.54 -10.49
N GLN A 43 -22.33 -11.29 -11.38
CA GLN A 43 -22.82 -12.60 -11.80
C GLN A 43 -22.30 -13.69 -10.87
N LEU A 44 -23.22 -14.43 -10.24
CA LEU A 44 -22.89 -15.56 -9.39
C LEU A 44 -22.58 -16.80 -10.23
N ILE A 45 -21.54 -17.53 -9.85
CA ILE A 45 -21.18 -18.84 -10.39
C ILE A 45 -21.08 -19.83 -9.21
N PRO A 46 -22.23 -20.29 -8.67
CA PRO A 46 -22.27 -21.06 -7.42
C PRO A 46 -21.47 -22.37 -7.49
N ASP A 47 -21.49 -23.05 -8.64
CA ASP A 47 -20.75 -24.29 -8.87
C ASP A 47 -19.23 -24.11 -8.69
N TRP A 48 -18.72 -22.89 -8.87
CA TRP A 48 -17.32 -22.53 -8.68
C TRP A 48 -17.07 -21.78 -7.37
N GLY A 49 -18.11 -21.44 -6.62
CA GLY A 49 -18.01 -20.60 -5.43
C GLY A 49 -17.49 -19.19 -5.72
N LEU A 50 -17.76 -18.66 -6.92
CA LEU A 50 -17.28 -17.35 -7.38
C LEU A 50 -18.44 -16.40 -7.64
N SER A 51 -18.22 -15.10 -7.46
CA SER A 51 -18.96 -14.04 -8.13
C SER A 51 -18.01 -13.25 -9.03
N VAL A 52 -18.50 -12.77 -10.16
CA VAL A 52 -17.71 -12.00 -11.14
C VAL A 52 -18.41 -10.68 -11.42
N PHE A 53 -17.69 -9.58 -11.18
CA PHE A 53 -18.11 -8.23 -11.52
C PHE A 53 -17.08 -7.60 -12.45
N VAL A 54 -17.51 -7.15 -13.63
CA VAL A 54 -16.65 -6.50 -14.62
C VAL A 54 -17.41 -5.31 -15.17
N LYS A 55 -16.79 -4.12 -15.12
CA LYS A 55 -17.34 -2.90 -15.72
C LYS A 55 -16.32 -2.16 -16.55
N THR A 56 -16.79 -1.35 -17.50
CA THR A 56 -15.93 -0.37 -18.17
C THR A 56 -15.37 0.63 -17.16
N ALA A 57 -14.17 1.13 -17.48
CA ALA A 57 -13.52 2.15 -16.69
C ALA A 57 -12.88 3.17 -17.63
N ARG A 58 -12.68 4.38 -17.13
CA ARG A 58 -11.98 5.47 -17.82
C ARG A 58 -10.58 5.64 -17.25
N ASN A 59 -9.72 6.34 -17.97
CA ASN A 59 -8.49 6.85 -17.36
C ASN A 59 -8.84 7.93 -16.31
N PRO A 60 -7.93 8.23 -15.36
CA PRO A 60 -8.06 9.37 -14.46
C PRO A 60 -8.25 10.71 -15.16
N GLY A 61 -8.69 11.72 -14.40
CA GLY A 61 -9.05 13.03 -14.92
C GLY A 61 -10.42 13.04 -15.60
N GLY A 62 -10.81 14.20 -16.11
CA GLY A 62 -12.12 14.39 -16.74
C GLY A 62 -12.81 15.69 -16.33
N THR A 63 -14.10 15.76 -16.64
CA THR A 63 -15.00 16.77 -16.07
C THR A 63 -15.18 16.56 -14.57
N GLU A 64 -15.69 17.58 -13.89
CA GLU A 64 -16.00 17.52 -12.46
C GLU A 64 -16.92 16.34 -12.11
N ASP A 65 -18.01 16.16 -12.85
CA ASP A 65 -18.94 15.03 -12.64
C ASP A 65 -18.25 13.67 -12.78
N GLU A 66 -17.34 13.54 -13.74
CA GLU A 66 -16.59 12.30 -13.98
C GLU A 66 -15.64 12.01 -12.82
N GLN A 67 -14.91 13.03 -12.34
CA GLN A 67 -14.00 12.92 -11.20
C GLN A 67 -14.76 12.54 -9.92
N ALA A 68 -15.92 13.17 -9.68
CA ALA A 68 -16.78 12.88 -8.53
C ALA A 68 -17.30 11.44 -8.55
N ALA A 69 -17.70 10.94 -9.73
CA ALA A 69 -18.32 9.63 -9.88
C ALA A 69 -17.35 8.45 -9.67
N ASN A 70 -16.05 8.64 -9.89
CA ASN A 70 -15.08 7.54 -9.89
C ASN A 70 -13.83 7.79 -9.04
N ASN A 71 -13.90 8.74 -8.09
CA ASN A 71 -12.76 9.14 -7.26
C ASN A 71 -11.55 9.52 -8.14
N ASN A 72 -11.78 10.33 -9.17
CA ASN A 72 -10.79 10.74 -10.17
C ASN A 72 -9.94 9.58 -10.74
N GLY A 73 -10.52 8.38 -10.81
CA GLY A 73 -9.86 7.16 -11.26
C GLY A 73 -8.83 6.57 -10.30
N LEU A 74 -8.67 7.06 -9.07
CA LEU A 74 -7.79 6.46 -8.08
C LEU A 74 -8.46 5.25 -7.43
N LEU A 75 -7.79 4.10 -7.45
CA LEU A 75 -8.22 2.85 -6.82
C LEU A 75 -7.49 2.56 -5.51
N GLU A 76 -6.18 2.86 -5.45
CA GLU A 76 -5.34 2.54 -4.30
C GLU A 76 -4.13 3.47 -4.27
N ALA A 77 -3.77 3.93 -3.07
CA ALA A 77 -2.46 4.49 -2.76
C ALA A 77 -2.04 4.01 -1.36
N THR A 78 -1.18 2.99 -1.31
CA THR A 78 -0.78 2.35 -0.04
C THR A 78 0.73 2.28 0.11
N ILE A 79 1.17 2.19 1.36
CA ILE A 79 2.53 1.86 1.77
C ILE A 79 2.47 0.64 2.69
N GLU A 80 3.31 -0.34 2.44
CA GLU A 80 3.42 -1.57 3.21
C GLU A 80 4.88 -1.84 3.56
N PHE A 81 5.15 -2.10 4.84
CA PHE A 81 6.46 -2.48 5.35
C PHE A 81 6.49 -3.98 5.62
N ALA A 82 7.51 -4.69 5.13
CA ALA A 82 7.66 -6.12 5.39
C ALA A 82 7.84 -6.41 6.91
N ASP A 83 8.50 -5.50 7.63
CA ASP A 83 8.49 -5.45 9.10
C ASP A 83 7.64 -4.24 9.55
N PRO A 84 6.43 -4.47 10.10
CA PRO A 84 5.54 -3.39 10.54
C PRO A 84 6.05 -2.63 11.78
N GLN A 85 7.10 -3.12 12.44
CA GLN A 85 7.76 -2.38 13.52
C GLN A 85 8.85 -1.43 13.01
N ASN A 86 9.23 -1.54 11.73
CA ASN A 86 10.30 -0.77 11.12
C ASN A 86 9.77 0.20 10.06
N LEU A 87 9.09 1.26 10.53
CA LEU A 87 8.46 2.29 9.70
C LEU A 87 9.46 3.38 9.25
N TRP A 88 10.58 2.96 8.66
CA TRP A 88 11.73 3.85 8.36
C TRP A 88 11.47 4.90 7.28
N LEU A 89 10.46 4.70 6.43
CA LEU A 89 10.15 5.61 5.32
C LEU A 89 9.02 6.54 5.72
N SER A 90 9.30 7.85 5.64
CA SER A 90 8.31 8.92 5.76
C SER A 90 8.34 9.79 4.50
N GLY A 91 7.82 11.00 4.57
CA GLY A 91 7.96 11.97 3.50
C GLY A 91 7.55 13.36 3.95
N LEU A 92 7.76 14.35 3.10
CA LEU A 92 7.31 15.72 3.34
C LEU A 92 5.80 15.81 3.01
N PRO A 93 4.92 15.94 4.01
CA PRO A 93 3.51 16.10 3.73
C PRO A 93 3.27 17.47 3.12
N ASP A 94 2.44 17.50 2.08
CA ASP A 94 1.88 18.72 1.53
C ASP A 94 1.07 19.50 2.57
N GLN A 95 1.02 20.83 2.42
CA GLN A 95 0.28 21.75 3.27
C GLN A 95 -0.66 22.64 2.47
N GLU A 96 -1.75 23.07 3.11
CA GLU A 96 -2.66 24.05 2.52
C GLU A 96 -2.12 25.49 2.54
N GLY A 97 -2.62 26.31 1.63
CA GLY A 97 -2.45 27.77 1.63
C GLY A 97 -1.23 28.28 0.87
N ASP A 98 -0.93 29.56 1.04
CA ASP A 98 0.13 30.27 0.29
C ASP A 98 1.52 30.08 0.92
N ASN A 99 2.05 28.87 0.86
CA ASN A 99 3.38 28.58 1.38
C ASN A 99 4.11 27.53 0.54
N VAL A 100 5.44 27.44 0.71
CA VAL A 100 6.32 26.57 -0.09
C VAL A 100 6.06 25.06 0.12
N PHE A 101 5.40 24.66 1.20
CA PHE A 101 5.00 23.27 1.47
C PHE A 101 3.65 22.92 0.85
N ASN A 102 2.93 23.87 0.26
CA ASN A 102 1.89 23.57 -0.71
C ASN A 102 2.60 23.20 -2.01
N TRP A 103 2.94 21.93 -2.17
CA TRP A 103 3.65 21.37 -3.32
C TRP A 103 2.77 20.47 -4.20
N ILE A 104 1.54 20.18 -3.80
CA ILE A 104 0.52 19.49 -4.59
C ILE A 104 -0.61 20.47 -4.94
N ARG A 105 -0.72 20.82 -6.23
CA ARG A 105 -1.64 21.82 -6.78
C ARG A 105 -3.00 21.24 -7.14
N SER A 106 -3.64 20.61 -6.18
CA SER A 106 -4.95 19.99 -6.34
C SER A 106 -6.04 20.81 -5.64
N GLY A 107 -7.22 20.89 -6.25
CA GLY A 107 -8.36 21.62 -5.72
C GLY A 107 -8.83 22.76 -6.61
N THR A 108 -9.30 23.83 -5.96
CA THR A 108 -9.97 24.98 -6.60
C THR A 108 -9.43 26.33 -6.14
N TYR A 109 -8.40 26.33 -5.30
CA TYR A 109 -7.78 27.53 -4.75
C TYR A 109 -6.92 28.23 -5.81
N ALA A 110 -7.43 29.33 -6.39
CA ALA A 110 -6.64 30.16 -7.32
C ALA A 110 -6.94 31.66 -7.19
N PRO A 111 -6.76 32.27 -5.99
CA PRO A 111 -6.91 33.70 -5.86
C PRO A 111 -5.84 34.45 -6.66
N GLY A 112 -6.23 35.57 -7.26
CA GLY A 112 -5.31 36.41 -8.02
C GLY A 112 -4.16 36.91 -7.16
N GLY A 113 -2.92 36.68 -7.60
CA GLY A 113 -1.69 37.09 -6.91
C GLY A 113 -1.11 36.06 -5.95
N SER A 114 -1.73 34.90 -5.76
CA SER A 114 -1.09 33.78 -5.07
C SER A 114 0.11 33.27 -5.88
N ALA A 115 1.21 32.96 -5.19
CA ALA A 115 2.36 32.27 -5.76
C ALA A 115 2.21 30.73 -5.75
N PHE A 116 1.12 30.24 -5.16
CA PHE A 116 0.86 28.84 -4.86
C PHE A 116 -0.56 28.39 -5.31
N PRO A 117 -1.08 28.81 -6.49
CA PRO A 117 -2.43 28.45 -6.91
C PRO A 117 -2.55 27.00 -7.38
N ASP A 118 -3.71 26.40 -7.17
CA ASP A 118 -4.06 25.08 -7.68
C ASP A 118 -4.15 25.05 -9.21
N TYR A 119 -3.86 23.89 -9.79
CA TYR A 119 -4.08 23.64 -11.21
C TYR A 119 -5.55 23.31 -11.45
N LEU A 120 -6.33 24.37 -11.64
CA LEU A 120 -7.79 24.30 -11.78
C LEU A 120 -8.25 23.23 -12.78
N GLY A 121 -9.24 22.44 -12.37
CA GLY A 121 -9.88 21.42 -13.20
C GLY A 121 -9.09 20.13 -13.36
N ARG A 122 -7.90 19.99 -12.76
CA ARG A 122 -7.10 18.76 -12.83
C ARG A 122 -7.52 17.73 -11.81
N ASP A 123 -7.56 18.12 -10.55
CA ASP A 123 -7.91 17.26 -9.44
C ASP A 123 -8.79 18.03 -8.46
N ILE A 124 -10.03 18.30 -8.89
CA ILE A 124 -10.95 19.24 -8.25
C ILE A 124 -11.26 18.81 -6.81
N PHE A 125 -11.34 17.50 -6.58
CA PHE A 125 -11.66 16.89 -5.29
C PHE A 125 -10.42 16.45 -4.51
N GLN A 126 -9.22 16.91 -4.89
CA GLN A 126 -7.99 16.65 -4.14
C GLN A 126 -7.68 15.16 -3.93
N VAL A 127 -8.05 14.33 -4.90
CA VAL A 127 -7.84 12.87 -4.81
C VAL A 127 -6.36 12.54 -4.79
N TYR A 128 -5.58 13.19 -5.65
CA TYR A 128 -4.14 12.97 -5.79
C TYR A 128 -3.30 13.77 -4.78
N GLU A 129 -3.91 14.64 -3.99
CA GLU A 129 -3.26 15.30 -2.85
C GLU A 129 -3.11 14.38 -1.65
N ASN A 130 -4.11 13.53 -1.41
CA ASN A 130 -4.21 12.74 -0.19
C ASN A 130 -3.43 11.41 -0.22
N LEU A 131 -2.55 11.20 -1.21
CA LEU A 131 -1.84 9.93 -1.33
C LEU A 131 -0.75 9.80 -0.26
N ILE A 132 -0.78 8.69 0.48
CA ILE A 132 0.27 8.27 1.41
C ILE A 132 0.64 9.43 2.37
N GLY A 133 -0.35 9.94 3.10
CA GLY A 133 -0.15 11.03 4.05
C GLY A 133 0.27 12.35 3.39
N ARG A 134 -0.14 12.58 2.14
CA ARG A 134 0.22 13.75 1.31
C ARG A 134 1.70 13.86 0.96
N THR A 135 2.41 12.73 0.93
CA THR A 135 3.86 12.68 0.65
C THR A 135 4.20 12.26 -0.78
N TRP A 136 3.17 11.82 -1.53
CA TRP A 136 3.26 11.40 -2.93
C TRP A 136 2.10 11.98 -3.71
N THR A 137 2.29 12.17 -5.02
CA THR A 137 1.22 12.62 -5.91
C THR A 137 1.46 12.20 -7.37
N ALA A 138 0.45 12.41 -8.20
CA ALA A 138 0.61 12.40 -9.65
C ALA A 138 1.44 13.61 -10.09
N TYR A 139 2.49 13.40 -10.89
CA TYR A 139 3.41 14.45 -11.31
C TYR A 139 2.72 15.64 -11.99
N GLY A 140 1.60 15.39 -12.68
CA GLY A 140 0.78 16.42 -13.32
C GLY A 140 0.13 17.46 -12.39
N VAL A 141 0.04 17.15 -11.09
CA VAL A 141 -0.44 18.08 -10.05
C VAL A 141 0.65 18.48 -9.06
N ALA A 142 1.88 17.99 -9.22
CA ALA A 142 3.00 18.47 -8.42
C ALA A 142 3.44 19.85 -8.89
N THR A 143 3.82 20.74 -7.97
CA THR A 143 4.16 22.12 -8.31
C THR A 143 5.49 22.24 -9.05
N ASP A 144 5.54 23.20 -9.96
CA ASP A 144 6.73 23.71 -10.62
C ASP A 144 7.39 24.90 -9.89
N GLU A 145 7.01 25.15 -8.63
CA GLU A 145 7.56 26.23 -7.82
C GLU A 145 9.10 26.09 -7.70
N LYS A 146 9.78 27.23 -7.77
CA LYS A 146 11.24 27.30 -7.92
C LYS A 146 11.97 26.61 -6.77
N THR A 147 11.58 26.85 -5.54
CA THR A 147 12.31 26.48 -4.32
C THR A 147 12.23 24.99 -4.02
N LEU A 148 11.01 24.45 -3.98
CA LEU A 148 10.73 23.10 -3.49
C LEU A 148 9.94 22.25 -4.49
N GLY A 149 9.46 22.88 -5.57
CA GLY A 149 8.65 22.18 -6.56
C GLY A 149 9.42 21.02 -7.20
N PRO A 150 8.85 19.79 -7.19
CA PRO A 150 9.49 18.66 -7.81
C PRO A 150 9.16 18.54 -9.30
N ALA A 151 8.29 19.40 -9.85
CA ALA A 151 8.01 19.45 -11.28
C ALA A 151 8.90 20.47 -12.00
N TRP A 152 9.38 20.09 -13.19
CA TRP A 152 10.11 20.98 -14.07
C TRP A 152 9.17 22.06 -14.64
N LEU A 153 9.58 23.32 -14.50
CA LEU A 153 8.86 24.49 -15.01
C LEU A 153 8.77 24.47 -16.54
N ASP A 154 7.65 23.95 -17.03
CA ASP A 154 7.26 23.96 -18.43
C ASP A 154 5.79 24.40 -18.52
N ALA A 155 5.49 25.42 -19.33
CA ALA A 155 4.12 25.92 -19.49
C ALA A 155 3.11 24.83 -19.94
N SER A 156 3.61 23.70 -20.45
CA SER A 156 2.82 22.56 -20.90
C SER A 156 2.70 21.41 -19.90
N HIS A 157 3.44 21.41 -18.78
CA HIS A 157 3.55 20.26 -17.84
C HIS A 157 2.17 19.80 -17.34
N TYR A 158 1.46 20.64 -16.58
CA TYR A 158 0.14 20.32 -16.04
C TYR A 158 -0.99 20.55 -17.06
N SER A 159 -0.70 21.20 -18.20
CA SER A 159 -1.72 21.61 -19.16
C SER A 159 -1.94 20.62 -20.31
N THR A 160 -0.88 19.97 -20.81
CA THR A 160 -0.96 19.03 -21.95
C THR A 160 -0.01 17.83 -21.89
N LEU A 161 1.05 17.84 -21.09
CA LEU A 161 2.08 16.77 -21.11
C LEU A 161 1.85 15.68 -20.06
N ASN A 162 1.55 16.06 -18.82
CA ASN A 162 1.40 15.15 -17.68
C ASN A 162 -0.05 15.10 -17.19
N LEU A 163 -1.00 15.05 -18.11
CA LEU A 163 -2.42 14.90 -17.77
C LEU A 163 -2.65 13.62 -16.96
N LEU A 164 -3.61 13.66 -16.02
CA LEU A 164 -3.93 12.50 -15.17
C LEU A 164 -4.36 11.27 -15.99
N ASP A 165 -4.97 11.47 -17.16
CA ASP A 165 -5.40 10.39 -18.04
C ASP A 165 -4.24 9.49 -18.54
N SER A 166 -3.03 10.01 -18.46
CA SER A 166 -1.81 9.37 -18.92
C SER A 166 -1.14 8.52 -17.82
N LEU A 167 -1.57 8.64 -16.54
CA LEU A 167 -1.00 7.90 -15.41
C LEU A 167 -1.01 6.40 -15.64
N VAL A 168 0.06 5.70 -15.28
CA VAL A 168 0.07 4.23 -15.21
C VAL A 168 0.02 3.79 -13.75
N SER A 169 -0.60 2.65 -13.46
CA SER A 169 -0.44 2.02 -12.16
C SER A 169 1.03 1.68 -11.91
N ALA A 170 1.48 1.75 -10.66
CA ALA A 170 2.88 1.48 -10.32
C ALA A 170 3.02 0.82 -8.95
N ASP A 171 3.91 -0.17 -8.88
CA ASP A 171 4.53 -0.64 -7.64
C ASP A 171 5.92 -0.03 -7.53
N VAL A 172 6.22 0.66 -6.43
CA VAL A 172 7.58 1.08 -6.08
C VAL A 172 8.05 0.22 -4.92
N VAL A 173 9.18 -0.45 -5.07
CA VAL A 173 9.74 -1.36 -4.06
C VAL A 173 11.12 -0.87 -3.66
N PHE A 174 11.27 -0.50 -2.38
CA PHE A 174 12.57 -0.33 -1.72
C PHE A 174 12.99 -1.67 -1.14
N THR A 175 14.21 -2.14 -1.45
CA THR A 175 14.64 -3.48 -1.04
C THR A 175 16.13 -3.54 -0.73
N SER A 176 16.51 -4.40 0.22
CA SER A 176 17.92 -4.66 0.52
C SER A 176 18.60 -5.60 -0.47
N ASP A 177 17.83 -6.23 -1.36
CA ASP A 177 18.36 -7.05 -2.45
C ASP A 177 18.96 -6.18 -3.55
N LYS A 178 20.28 -6.01 -3.49
CA LYS A 178 21.05 -5.26 -4.48
C LYS A 178 20.77 -5.75 -5.91
N SER A 179 20.56 -7.05 -6.15
CA SER A 179 20.31 -7.52 -7.52
C SER A 179 19.06 -6.91 -8.17
N LYS A 180 18.14 -6.35 -7.37
CA LYS A 180 16.91 -5.70 -7.82
C LYS A 180 17.00 -4.17 -7.89
N TRP A 181 18.11 -3.56 -7.47
CA TRP A 181 18.26 -2.09 -7.55
C TRP A 181 18.28 -1.61 -9.00
N SER A 182 17.95 -0.33 -9.19
CA SER A 182 17.82 0.30 -10.50
C SER A 182 18.98 1.25 -10.74
N LYS A 183 19.80 1.01 -11.77
CA LYS A 183 20.71 2.05 -12.26
C LYS A 183 19.88 3.16 -12.88
N CYS A 184 20.10 4.40 -12.48
CA CYS A 184 19.29 5.54 -12.89
C CYS A 184 20.14 6.79 -13.08
N ILE A 185 19.54 7.83 -13.67
CA ILE A 185 20.09 9.18 -13.63
C ILE A 185 19.91 9.79 -12.24
N VAL A 186 20.71 10.82 -11.93
CA VAL A 186 20.50 11.71 -10.79
C VAL A 186 20.36 13.13 -11.33
N VAL A 187 19.32 13.85 -10.89
CA VAL A 187 19.04 15.22 -11.36
C VAL A 187 19.31 16.25 -10.27
N GLU A 188 19.79 17.42 -10.66
CA GLU A 188 20.00 18.54 -9.75
C GLU A 188 18.68 19.14 -9.30
N THR A 189 18.57 19.49 -8.02
CA THR A 189 17.35 20.06 -7.43
C THR A 189 17.55 21.41 -6.76
N ASN A 190 18.79 21.89 -6.69
CA ASN A 190 19.09 23.24 -6.23
C ASN A 190 18.42 24.28 -7.15
N ASN A 191 17.81 25.29 -6.53
CA ASN A 191 17.09 26.35 -7.21
C ASN A 191 17.98 27.52 -7.68
N GLU A 192 19.25 27.53 -7.29
CA GLU A 192 20.27 28.51 -7.68
C GLU A 192 21.43 27.80 -8.38
N GLU A 193 21.46 27.91 -9.71
CA GLU A 193 22.46 27.27 -10.58
C GLU A 193 23.90 27.52 -10.11
N THR A 194 24.24 28.74 -9.70
CA THR A 194 25.60 29.10 -9.26
C THR A 194 26.03 28.48 -7.92
N LEU A 195 25.10 27.88 -7.18
CA LEU A 195 25.39 27.15 -5.94
C LEU A 195 25.48 25.63 -6.18
N SER A 196 24.95 25.14 -7.30
CA SER A 196 25.02 23.72 -7.59
C SER A 196 26.42 23.32 -8.04
N GLN A 197 26.74 22.05 -7.83
CA GLN A 197 27.99 21.49 -8.32
C GLN A 197 28.02 21.51 -9.85
N GLY A 198 29.04 22.17 -10.41
CA GLY A 198 29.27 22.27 -11.85
C GLY A 198 28.32 23.23 -12.57
N ASP A 199 27.67 24.14 -11.83
CA ASP A 199 26.67 25.07 -12.35
C ASP A 199 25.53 24.34 -13.10
N ALA A 200 25.15 23.14 -12.64
CA ALA A 200 24.02 22.41 -13.19
C ALA A 200 22.70 23.11 -12.80
N SER A 201 21.85 23.44 -13.77
CA SER A 201 20.53 24.02 -13.44
C SER A 201 19.61 22.98 -12.79
N LYS A 202 18.63 23.43 -12.01
CA LYS A 202 17.54 22.56 -11.52
C LYS A 202 16.96 21.74 -12.67
N PHE A 203 16.76 20.44 -12.45
CA PHE A 203 16.28 19.46 -13.42
C PHE A 203 17.25 19.07 -14.56
N ASP A 204 18.50 19.56 -14.54
CA ASP A 204 19.59 18.97 -15.34
C ASP A 204 20.17 17.75 -14.66
N LEU A 205 20.96 16.99 -15.43
CA LEU A 205 21.79 15.92 -14.91
C LEU A 205 22.79 16.49 -13.90
N ARG A 206 22.99 15.82 -12.76
CA ARG A 206 24.03 16.19 -11.79
C ARG A 206 25.42 16.19 -12.45
N ASP A 207 26.18 17.28 -12.30
CA ASP A 207 27.57 17.35 -12.78
C ASP A 207 28.56 16.74 -11.77
N ALA A 208 28.35 15.46 -11.45
CA ALA A 208 29.20 14.68 -10.57
C ALA A 208 29.51 13.32 -11.19
N PHE A 209 30.63 12.71 -10.77
CA PHE A 209 30.98 11.36 -11.21
C PHE A 209 29.90 10.37 -10.78
N SER A 210 29.61 9.43 -11.67
CA SER A 210 28.64 8.38 -11.41
C SER A 210 29.11 7.46 -10.30
N LYS A 211 28.17 6.86 -9.56
CA LYS A 211 28.47 5.81 -8.59
C LYS A 211 28.04 4.44 -9.07
N ASN A 212 28.87 3.45 -8.80
CA ASN A 212 28.49 2.05 -8.95
C ASN A 212 27.64 1.60 -7.74
N GLN A 213 27.21 0.34 -7.76
CA GLN A 213 26.28 -0.18 -6.78
C GLN A 213 26.88 -0.36 -5.36
N ASP A 214 28.19 -0.27 -5.24
CA ASP A 214 28.92 -0.32 -3.97
C ASP A 214 29.24 1.10 -3.44
N GLY A 215 28.73 2.15 -4.10
CA GLY A 215 28.95 3.54 -3.74
C GLY A 215 30.30 4.09 -4.19
N VAL A 216 31.04 3.35 -5.03
CA VAL A 216 32.35 3.77 -5.55
C VAL A 216 32.17 4.59 -6.81
N GLU A 217 32.87 5.72 -6.90
CA GLU A 217 32.86 6.58 -8.08
C GLU A 217 33.38 5.87 -9.33
N THR A 218 32.82 6.25 -10.47
CA THR A 218 33.19 5.78 -11.81
C THR A 218 33.61 7.00 -12.63
N PRO A 219 34.90 7.41 -12.59
CA PRO A 219 35.34 8.71 -13.09
C PRO A 219 35.11 8.96 -14.60
N GLU A 220 34.85 7.91 -15.37
CA GLU A 220 34.59 7.97 -16.81
C GLU A 220 33.12 8.27 -17.15
N GLU A 221 32.23 8.25 -16.16
CA GLU A 221 30.80 8.47 -16.33
C GLU A 221 30.34 9.56 -15.34
N LYS A 222 29.45 10.45 -15.77
CA LYS A 222 28.78 11.42 -14.89
C LYS A 222 27.27 11.20 -14.82
N GLY A 223 26.68 11.64 -13.72
CA GLY A 223 25.23 11.85 -13.59
C GLY A 223 24.37 10.60 -13.40
N THR A 224 24.96 9.44 -13.09
CA THR A 224 24.20 8.21 -12.85
C THR A 224 24.56 7.56 -11.53
N SER A 225 23.60 6.87 -10.93
CA SER A 225 23.77 6.15 -9.67
C SER A 225 22.80 4.95 -9.59
N TRP A 226 22.57 4.43 -8.40
CA TRP A 226 21.68 3.31 -8.12
C TRP A 226 20.60 3.72 -7.12
N PHE A 227 19.35 3.67 -7.57
CA PHE A 227 18.21 3.74 -6.68
C PHE A 227 18.03 2.39 -5.95
N PRO A 228 17.91 2.36 -4.61
CA PRO A 228 17.87 1.13 -3.80
C PRO A 228 16.50 0.42 -3.86
N GLY A 229 16.08 0.13 -5.08
CA GLY A 229 14.73 -0.33 -5.38
C GLY A 229 14.42 -0.35 -6.86
N TYR A 230 13.15 -0.53 -7.19
CA TYR A 230 12.65 -0.56 -8.56
C TYR A 230 11.17 -0.20 -8.64
N ALA A 231 10.70 0.07 -9.85
CA ALA A 231 9.28 0.26 -10.14
C ALA A 231 8.78 -0.73 -11.21
N ILE A 232 7.52 -1.17 -11.09
CA ILE A 232 6.85 -2.08 -12.03
C ILE A 232 5.45 -1.56 -12.32
N ASP A 233 5.04 -1.61 -13.59
CA ASP A 233 3.63 -1.48 -13.97
C ASP A 233 2.93 -2.83 -13.79
N PRO A 234 1.98 -2.98 -12.84
CA PRO A 234 1.30 -4.23 -12.59
C PRO A 234 0.36 -4.67 -13.73
N GLU A 235 -0.04 -3.76 -14.62
CA GLU A 235 -0.93 -4.07 -15.75
C GLU A 235 -0.20 -4.79 -16.86
N THR A 236 1.07 -4.43 -17.09
CA THR A 236 1.91 -4.99 -18.15
C THR A 236 2.97 -5.96 -17.64
N GLY A 237 3.32 -5.89 -16.35
CA GLY A 237 4.46 -6.58 -15.74
C GLY A 237 5.81 -5.97 -16.12
N GLU A 238 5.83 -4.83 -16.82
CA GLU A 238 7.06 -4.19 -17.26
C GLU A 238 7.74 -3.44 -16.10
N ARG A 239 9.06 -3.60 -15.98
CA ARG A 239 9.88 -2.76 -15.11
C ARG A 239 9.96 -1.35 -15.71
N LEU A 240 9.81 -0.34 -14.86
CA LEU A 240 9.78 1.07 -15.25
C LEU A 240 11.09 1.77 -14.88
N ASN A 241 11.44 2.82 -15.64
CA ASN A 241 12.49 3.74 -15.23
C ASN A 241 12.03 4.49 -13.97
N ILE A 242 12.93 4.53 -12.99
CA ILE A 242 12.81 5.25 -11.73
C ILE A 242 14.12 5.99 -11.50
N PHE A 243 14.06 7.24 -11.05
CA PHE A 243 15.25 8.05 -10.77
C PHE A 243 14.98 9.00 -9.61
N PHE A 244 16.02 9.68 -9.13
CA PHE A 244 15.91 10.60 -8.01
C PHE A 244 16.63 11.92 -8.28
N GLY A 245 16.18 12.96 -7.58
CA GLY A 245 16.86 14.25 -7.51
C GLY A 245 17.75 14.33 -6.27
N GLU A 246 18.63 15.32 -6.22
CA GLU A 246 19.45 15.65 -5.05
C GLU A 246 19.87 17.13 -5.15
N ASP A 247 19.89 17.85 -4.02
CA ASP A 247 20.40 19.22 -3.97
C ASP A 247 21.88 19.18 -3.57
N SER A 248 22.75 19.51 -4.53
CA SER A 248 24.19 19.38 -4.31
C SER A 248 24.81 20.42 -3.39
N TRP A 249 24.09 21.50 -3.10
CA TRP A 249 24.52 22.48 -2.13
C TRP A 249 24.30 22.01 -0.69
N LEU A 250 23.29 21.17 -0.48
CA LEU A 250 22.86 20.70 0.83
C LEU A 250 23.69 19.50 1.33
N VAL A 251 25.02 19.64 1.34
CA VAL A 251 25.95 18.56 1.76
C VAL A 251 25.65 18.02 3.16
N GLY A 252 25.21 18.89 4.09
CA GLY A 252 24.81 18.48 5.44
C GLY A 252 23.52 17.65 5.50
N GLN A 253 22.79 17.56 4.40
CA GLN A 253 21.55 16.82 4.21
C GLN A 253 21.73 15.69 3.20
N ASN A 254 22.95 15.14 3.14
CA ASN A 254 23.40 14.14 2.17
C ASN A 254 23.29 14.61 0.71
N GLY A 255 23.52 15.91 0.47
CA GLY A 255 23.76 16.45 -0.86
C GLY A 255 25.20 16.21 -1.36
N ALA A 256 25.37 16.32 -2.67
CA ALA A 256 26.61 16.08 -3.43
C ALA A 256 27.24 14.69 -3.31
N ASP A 257 26.49 13.68 -2.84
CA ASP A 257 27.00 12.31 -2.68
C ASP A 257 26.50 11.34 -3.76
N MET A 258 25.60 11.77 -4.66
CA MET A 258 25.06 10.93 -5.74
C MET A 258 24.35 9.68 -5.23
N TRP A 259 23.86 9.66 -4.00
CA TRP A 259 23.14 8.54 -3.41
C TRP A 259 21.72 8.96 -3.02
N TRP A 260 20.79 8.01 -3.07
CA TRP A 260 19.46 8.25 -2.53
C TRP A 260 19.46 7.88 -1.04
N ASN A 261 19.47 8.88 -0.17
CA ASN A 261 19.57 8.82 1.28
C ASN A 261 19.01 10.10 1.95
N PRO A 262 17.75 10.48 1.67
CA PRO A 262 17.17 11.67 2.29
C PRO A 262 17.25 11.60 3.82
N THR A 263 17.50 12.74 4.45
CA THR A 263 17.45 12.85 5.92
C THR A 263 16.00 13.03 6.40
N ALA A 264 15.83 13.09 7.72
CA ALA A 264 14.56 13.44 8.35
C ALA A 264 14.32 14.96 8.42
N ASP A 265 15.35 15.78 8.16
CA ASP A 265 15.29 17.21 8.46
C ASP A 265 14.57 17.98 7.35
N ILE A 266 13.61 18.81 7.75
CA ILE A 266 12.81 19.62 6.81
C ILE A 266 13.37 21.04 6.69
N PHE A 267 13.93 21.60 7.76
CA PHE A 267 14.37 22.99 7.80
C PHE A 267 15.70 23.17 8.52
N SER A 268 16.43 24.19 8.08
CA SER A 268 17.56 24.72 8.84
C SER A 268 17.09 25.35 10.15
N PRO A 269 17.61 24.91 11.31
CA PRO A 269 17.26 25.51 12.60
C PRO A 269 17.81 26.95 12.75
N THR A 270 18.74 27.36 11.88
CA THR A 270 19.49 28.62 12.03
C THR A 270 19.17 29.62 10.92
N PHE A 271 18.95 29.15 9.69
CA PHE A 271 18.88 30.03 8.51
C PHE A 271 17.49 30.06 7.84
N PHE A 272 16.51 29.31 8.38
CA PHE A 272 15.16 29.19 7.82
C PHE A 272 15.12 28.72 6.35
N GLU A 273 16.20 28.07 5.90
CA GLU A 273 16.28 27.41 4.60
C GLU A 273 15.50 26.09 4.64
N VAL A 274 14.81 25.76 3.54
CA VAL A 274 14.11 24.48 3.38
C VAL A 274 15.11 23.42 2.92
N TRP A 275 15.32 22.42 3.77
CA TRP A 275 16.19 21.29 3.49
C TRP A 275 15.44 20.13 2.86
N ALA A 276 14.26 19.80 3.42
CA ALA A 276 13.38 18.73 2.97
C ALA A 276 14.14 17.45 2.56
N GLY A 277 14.97 16.93 3.46
CA GLY A 277 15.73 15.69 3.21
C GLY A 277 16.75 15.80 2.08
N GLY A 278 17.36 16.98 1.88
CA GLY A 278 18.29 17.22 0.77
C GLY A 278 17.60 17.34 -0.60
N LYS A 279 16.28 17.60 -0.59
CA LYS A 279 15.42 17.66 -1.79
C LYS A 279 15.50 16.41 -2.68
N GLN A 280 15.67 15.24 -2.07
CA GLN A 280 15.85 13.99 -2.80
C GLN A 280 14.54 13.36 -3.30
N TYR A 281 13.88 14.02 -4.26
CA TYR A 281 12.65 13.55 -4.88
C TYR A 281 12.83 12.18 -5.53
N VAL A 282 11.76 11.38 -5.57
CA VAL A 282 11.73 10.13 -6.33
C VAL A 282 10.72 10.26 -7.47
N TYR A 283 11.16 9.95 -8.68
CA TYR A 283 10.40 10.04 -9.92
C TYR A 283 10.14 8.65 -10.50
N VAL A 284 8.87 8.28 -10.62
CA VAL A 284 8.43 7.05 -11.27
C VAL A 284 7.86 7.39 -12.64
N THR A 285 8.32 6.69 -13.68
CA THR A 285 7.93 6.99 -15.06
C THR A 285 7.08 5.89 -15.69
N ARG A 286 6.39 6.20 -16.79
CA ARG A 286 5.77 5.20 -17.67
C ARG A 286 6.75 4.60 -18.68
N ALA A 287 8.01 5.07 -18.70
CA ALA A 287 9.00 4.57 -19.64
C ALA A 287 9.54 3.21 -19.16
N LYS A 288 9.65 2.27 -20.10
CA LYS A 288 10.27 0.98 -19.84
C LYS A 288 11.70 1.15 -19.31
N TYR A 289 12.07 0.32 -18.34
CA TYR A 289 13.38 0.34 -17.74
C TYR A 289 14.49 0.06 -18.76
N ASP A 290 15.33 1.06 -18.99
CA ASP A 290 16.53 0.98 -19.84
C ASP A 290 17.78 1.48 -19.07
N SER A 291 17.71 1.45 -17.74
CA SER A 291 18.68 2.10 -16.83
C SER A 291 18.77 3.62 -17.04
N CYS A 292 17.64 4.26 -17.36
CA CYS A 292 17.53 5.67 -17.74
C CYS A 292 18.46 6.11 -18.89
N LYS A 293 18.84 5.19 -19.78
CA LYS A 293 19.80 5.48 -20.87
C LYS A 293 19.26 6.56 -21.81
N ALA A 294 18.00 6.45 -22.24
CA ALA A 294 17.36 7.46 -23.07
C ALA A 294 17.28 8.82 -22.37
N PHE A 295 16.88 8.84 -21.09
CA PHE A 295 16.79 10.08 -20.32
C PHE A 295 18.13 10.76 -20.12
N LYS A 296 19.19 10.00 -19.85
CA LYS A 296 20.54 10.53 -19.78
C LYS A 296 20.96 11.20 -21.08
N ALA A 297 20.69 10.56 -22.22
CA ALA A 297 21.02 11.11 -23.53
C ALA A 297 20.28 12.43 -23.79
N PHE A 298 19.01 12.51 -23.40
CA PHE A 298 18.22 13.75 -23.49
C PHE A 298 18.78 14.86 -22.59
N LEU A 299 19.02 14.58 -21.30
CA LEU A 299 19.52 15.61 -20.37
C LEU A 299 20.95 16.06 -20.68
N SER A 300 21.75 15.24 -21.37
CA SER A 300 23.11 15.63 -21.76
C SER A 300 23.17 16.75 -22.80
N THR A 301 22.05 17.09 -23.46
CA THR A 301 22.00 18.19 -24.43
C THR A 301 21.72 19.54 -23.78
N ASN A 302 21.26 19.56 -22.52
CA ASN A 302 20.77 20.73 -21.78
C ASN A 302 19.71 21.55 -22.57
N SER A 303 18.96 20.91 -23.46
CA SER A 303 17.90 21.58 -24.23
C SER A 303 16.55 21.44 -23.54
N SER A 304 15.71 22.49 -23.58
CA SER A 304 14.36 22.44 -23.00
C SER A 304 13.48 21.39 -23.69
N THR A 305 13.67 21.15 -24.98
CA THR A 305 12.94 20.11 -25.73
C THR A 305 13.27 18.71 -25.23
N ASP A 306 14.54 18.44 -24.95
CA ASP A 306 14.97 17.13 -24.48
C ASP A 306 14.62 16.92 -23.00
N LYS A 307 14.72 17.96 -22.15
CA LYS A 307 14.16 17.94 -20.79
C LYS A 307 12.69 17.56 -20.80
N ARG A 308 11.91 18.18 -21.69
CA ARG A 308 10.49 17.85 -21.87
C ARG A 308 10.27 16.37 -22.20
N ASN A 309 11.13 15.77 -23.02
CA ASN A 309 11.05 14.35 -23.37
C ASN A 309 11.33 13.41 -22.19
N VAL A 310 12.00 13.88 -21.14
CA VAL A 310 12.19 13.14 -19.88
C VAL A 310 11.00 13.36 -18.95
N TYR A 311 10.70 14.60 -18.61
CA TYR A 311 9.72 14.91 -17.56
C TYR A 311 8.27 14.63 -17.98
N LYS A 312 7.95 14.64 -19.28
CA LYS A 312 6.64 14.16 -19.76
C LYS A 312 6.40 12.67 -19.49
N GLU A 313 7.44 11.88 -19.22
CA GLU A 313 7.30 10.45 -18.93
C GLU A 313 7.08 10.16 -17.44
N VAL A 314 7.26 11.16 -16.56
CA VAL A 314 7.02 11.00 -15.13
C VAL A 314 5.52 10.92 -14.86
N CYS A 315 5.11 9.90 -14.12
CA CYS A 315 3.73 9.68 -13.69
C CYS A 315 3.55 10.00 -12.22
N TRP A 316 4.45 9.50 -11.36
CA TRP A 316 4.36 9.68 -9.91
C TRP A 316 5.62 10.36 -9.41
N VAL A 317 5.43 11.22 -8.42
CA VAL A 317 6.53 11.86 -7.72
C VAL A 317 6.27 11.82 -6.23
N GLY A 318 7.32 11.53 -5.49
CA GLY A 318 7.29 11.48 -4.04
C GLY A 318 8.34 12.37 -3.44
N PHE A 319 8.06 12.81 -2.23
CA PHE A 319 9.02 13.53 -1.42
C PHE A 319 9.45 12.72 -0.18
N PRO A 320 10.11 11.57 -0.39
CA PRO A 320 10.43 10.67 0.70
C PRO A 320 11.50 11.24 1.63
N LEU A 321 11.33 10.98 2.92
CA LEU A 321 12.24 11.36 3.99
C LEU A 321 12.54 10.13 4.85
N LEU A 322 13.70 10.10 5.49
CA LEU A 322 13.96 9.15 6.56
C LEU A 322 13.04 9.50 7.75
N ALA A 323 12.34 8.51 8.30
CA ALA A 323 11.54 8.73 9.50
C ALA A 323 12.44 9.10 10.69
N GLU A 324 11.98 10.02 11.54
CA GLU A 324 12.75 10.46 12.71
C GLU A 324 13.12 9.27 13.62
N GLY A 325 14.39 9.21 14.02
CA GLY A 325 14.92 8.13 14.86
C GLY A 325 15.32 6.84 14.12
N PHE A 326 15.07 6.74 12.81
CA PHE A 326 15.55 5.62 11.99
C PHE A 326 16.92 5.92 11.39
N GLN A 327 17.59 4.86 10.92
CA GLN A 327 18.86 4.94 10.22
C GLN A 327 18.89 3.93 9.07
N TYR A 328 19.57 4.29 7.99
CA TYR A 328 19.90 3.36 6.92
C TYR A 328 20.89 2.30 7.41
N LYS A 329 20.87 1.13 6.79
CA LYS A 329 21.92 0.12 6.95
C LYS A 329 23.15 0.52 6.15
N SER A 330 24.27 -0.16 6.38
CA SER A 330 25.43 -0.02 5.49
C SER A 330 25.11 -0.51 4.06
N ILE A 331 25.84 0.00 3.05
CA ILE A 331 25.69 -0.47 1.66
C ILE A 331 25.97 -1.96 1.53
N SER A 332 26.89 -2.51 2.33
CA SER A 332 27.19 -3.95 2.38
C SER A 332 26.03 -4.80 2.92
N GLU A 333 25.17 -4.23 3.76
CA GLU A 333 23.96 -4.88 4.30
C GLU A 333 22.72 -4.60 3.43
N GLY A 334 22.90 -3.99 2.27
CA GLY A 334 21.82 -3.69 1.34
C GLY A 334 21.07 -2.39 1.66
N PHE A 335 21.61 -1.51 2.50
CA PHE A 335 21.17 -0.10 2.72
C PHE A 335 19.75 0.12 3.30
N ILE A 336 18.73 -0.57 2.79
CA ILE A 336 17.32 -0.46 3.18
C ILE A 336 17.04 -1.21 4.50
N PRO A 337 16.45 -0.56 5.52
CA PRO A 337 16.13 -1.18 6.81
C PRO A 337 15.16 -2.36 6.73
N THR A 338 14.05 -2.19 6.02
CA THR A 338 13.09 -3.26 5.70
C THR A 338 12.53 -3.03 4.30
N GLU A 339 12.23 -4.11 3.59
CA GLU A 339 11.53 -4.00 2.31
C GLU A 339 10.24 -3.20 2.51
N THR A 340 10.01 -2.22 1.64
CA THR A 340 8.88 -1.30 1.72
C THR A 340 8.31 -1.14 0.33
N LYS A 341 6.99 -1.36 0.21
CA LYS A 341 6.28 -1.35 -1.05
C LYS A 341 5.23 -0.25 -1.05
N LEU A 342 5.28 0.62 -2.06
CA LEU A 342 4.25 1.59 -2.35
C LEU A 342 3.45 1.11 -3.55
N ARG A 343 2.12 1.15 -3.47
CA ARG A 343 1.23 0.77 -4.57
C ARG A 343 0.38 1.97 -4.95
N PHE A 344 0.47 2.36 -6.22
CA PHE A 344 -0.44 3.32 -6.85
C PHE A 344 -1.27 2.56 -7.88
N ARG A 345 -2.60 2.62 -7.77
CA ARG A 345 -3.54 1.99 -8.70
C ARG A 345 -4.50 3.01 -9.23
N VAL A 346 -4.62 3.04 -10.55
CA VAL A 346 -5.56 3.89 -11.26
C VAL A 346 -6.45 3.07 -12.18
N THR A 347 -7.64 3.56 -12.45
CA THR A 347 -8.56 2.93 -13.39
C THR A 347 -8.02 3.02 -14.81
N LYS A 348 -8.19 1.95 -15.57
CA LYS A 348 -7.82 1.90 -16.99
C LYS A 348 -8.95 1.30 -17.83
N PRO A 349 -9.25 1.90 -18.99
CA PRO A 349 -10.15 1.26 -19.93
C PRO A 349 -9.53 -0.03 -20.45
N TYR A 350 -10.35 -1.07 -20.57
CA TYR A 350 -9.95 -2.26 -21.33
C TYR A 350 -9.66 -1.84 -22.77
N LYS A 351 -8.50 -2.21 -23.29
CA LYS A 351 -8.10 -1.91 -24.66
C LYS A 351 -7.44 -3.13 -25.28
N VAL A 352 -7.49 -3.18 -26.61
CA VAL A 352 -6.66 -4.12 -27.37
C VAL A 352 -5.20 -3.71 -27.21
N GLN A 353 -4.38 -4.65 -26.76
CA GLN A 353 -2.94 -4.48 -26.62
C GLN A 353 -2.23 -5.69 -27.21
N TYR A 354 -1.28 -5.42 -28.11
CA TYR A 354 -0.45 -6.44 -28.70
C TYR A 354 0.86 -6.52 -27.91
N THR A 355 1.15 -7.69 -27.37
CA THR A 355 2.47 -8.04 -26.85
C THR A 355 3.19 -8.90 -27.89
N ASP A 356 4.45 -9.29 -27.63
CA ASP A 356 5.20 -10.20 -28.50
C ASP A 356 4.46 -11.52 -28.77
N VAL A 357 3.55 -11.92 -27.86
CA VAL A 357 2.64 -13.05 -28.04
C VAL A 357 1.21 -12.54 -28.11
N VAL A 358 0.60 -12.63 -29.30
CA VAL A 358 -0.81 -12.24 -29.48
C VAL A 358 -1.72 -13.35 -28.98
N VAL A 359 -2.36 -13.11 -27.83
CA VAL A 359 -3.38 -13.97 -27.25
C VAL A 359 -4.72 -13.24 -27.29
N ASN A 360 -5.81 -13.97 -27.53
CA ASN A 360 -7.18 -13.43 -27.53
C ASN A 360 -7.34 -12.20 -28.47
N ASN A 361 -6.66 -12.21 -29.62
CA ASN A 361 -6.61 -11.09 -30.58
C ASN A 361 -6.18 -9.76 -29.95
N GLY A 362 -5.35 -9.80 -28.90
CA GLY A 362 -4.90 -8.63 -28.14
C GLY A 362 -5.94 -8.09 -27.15
N MET A 363 -7.15 -8.65 -27.10
CA MET A 363 -8.13 -8.28 -26.07
C MET A 363 -7.70 -8.84 -24.71
N PRO A 364 -7.96 -8.14 -23.60
CA PRO A 364 -7.51 -8.54 -22.28
C PRO A 364 -7.91 -9.97 -21.92
N ARG A 365 -6.94 -10.71 -21.39
CA ARG A 365 -7.12 -12.06 -20.86
C ARG A 365 -6.34 -12.20 -19.55
N TYR A 366 -7.05 -12.60 -18.52
CA TYR A 366 -6.53 -12.80 -17.17
C TYR A 366 -6.56 -14.27 -16.81
N THR A 367 -5.50 -14.75 -16.16
CA THR A 367 -5.47 -16.08 -15.55
C THR A 367 -5.20 -15.90 -14.06
N PHE A 368 -6.05 -16.50 -13.24
CA PHE A 368 -5.93 -16.47 -11.78
C PHE A 368 -6.27 -17.85 -11.23
N ASN A 369 -5.89 -18.11 -9.99
CA ASN A 369 -6.30 -19.28 -9.24
C ASN A 369 -6.72 -18.84 -7.83
N THR A 370 -7.46 -19.69 -7.13
CA THR A 370 -7.93 -19.45 -5.77
C THR A 370 -7.27 -20.39 -4.75
N ALA A 371 -6.18 -21.07 -5.13
CA ALA A 371 -5.54 -22.09 -4.30
C ALA A 371 -5.07 -21.51 -2.96
N ASP A 372 -4.53 -20.28 -2.98
CA ASP A 372 -4.04 -19.59 -1.78
C ASP A 372 -5.15 -18.99 -0.90
N LEU A 373 -6.40 -18.99 -1.39
CA LEU A 373 -7.58 -18.55 -0.63
C LEU A 373 -8.31 -19.72 0.06
N ALA A 374 -7.95 -20.96 -0.27
CA ALA A 374 -8.59 -22.13 0.29
C ALA A 374 -8.19 -22.33 1.76
N ALA A 375 -9.18 -22.69 2.60
CA ALA A 375 -8.88 -23.07 3.97
C ALA A 375 -7.94 -24.29 3.99
N THR A 376 -6.79 -24.14 4.64
CA THR A 376 -5.88 -25.27 4.86
C THR A 376 -6.44 -26.12 5.98
N THR A 377 -6.64 -27.42 5.72
CA THR A 377 -7.11 -28.37 6.73
C THR A 377 -5.92 -29.12 7.33
N GLY A 378 -5.99 -29.43 8.63
CA GLY A 378 -4.94 -30.19 9.30
C GLY A 378 -3.61 -29.46 9.51
N ASP A 379 -3.58 -28.12 9.41
CA ASP A 379 -2.38 -27.34 9.74
C ASP A 379 -2.13 -27.35 11.25
N TYR A 380 -1.13 -28.13 11.65
CA TYR A 380 -0.72 -28.31 13.04
C TYR A 380 -0.30 -26.98 13.68
N ASN A 381 0.50 -26.16 13.00
CA ASN A 381 1.06 -24.94 13.59
C ASN A 381 -0.03 -23.90 13.84
N THR A 382 -0.96 -23.76 12.90
CA THR A 382 -2.15 -22.90 13.06
C THR A 382 -3.07 -23.42 14.18
N ALA A 383 -3.23 -24.74 14.32
CA ALA A 383 -4.01 -25.31 15.42
C ALA A 383 -3.37 -25.05 16.80
N VAL A 384 -2.03 -25.08 16.90
CA VAL A 384 -1.29 -24.73 18.12
C VAL A 384 -1.47 -23.26 18.47
N SER A 385 -1.27 -22.34 17.51
CA SER A 385 -1.42 -20.90 17.75
C SER A 385 -2.86 -20.50 18.07
N ALA A 386 -3.85 -21.20 17.49
CA ALA A 386 -5.27 -20.97 17.78
C ALA A 386 -5.64 -21.22 19.26
N LEU A 387 -4.88 -22.04 20.00
CA LEU A 387 -5.10 -22.23 21.45
C LEU A 387 -4.99 -20.91 22.23
N ASP A 388 -4.22 -19.94 21.72
CA ASP A 388 -4.09 -18.65 22.38
C ASP A 388 -5.35 -17.81 22.37
N THR A 389 -6.26 -18.10 21.44
CA THR A 389 -7.55 -17.42 21.30
C THR A 389 -8.62 -17.93 22.26
N ILE A 390 -8.37 -19.05 22.95
CA ILE A 390 -9.30 -19.60 23.95
C ILE A 390 -9.50 -18.57 25.05
N SER A 391 -10.76 -18.23 25.29
CA SER A 391 -11.18 -17.19 26.22
C SER A 391 -12.36 -17.65 27.06
N VAL A 392 -12.62 -16.95 28.17
CA VAL A 392 -13.81 -17.16 29.00
C VAL A 392 -14.58 -15.84 29.01
N VAL A 393 -15.88 -15.89 28.71
CA VAL A 393 -16.73 -14.70 28.60
C VAL A 393 -18.01 -14.84 29.45
N PRO A 394 -18.39 -13.79 30.20
CA PRO A 394 -17.60 -12.60 30.49
C PRO A 394 -16.40 -12.90 31.41
N ASN A 395 -15.33 -12.12 31.27
CA ASN A 395 -14.21 -12.09 32.21
C ASN A 395 -13.74 -10.64 32.39
N PRO A 396 -13.99 -10.01 33.55
CA PRO A 396 -14.63 -10.57 34.75
C PRO A 396 -16.14 -10.80 34.59
N TYR A 397 -16.67 -11.79 35.32
CA TYR A 397 -18.10 -11.96 35.52
C TYR A 397 -18.56 -11.10 36.70
N TYR A 398 -19.48 -10.16 36.46
CA TYR A 398 -20.04 -9.28 37.49
C TYR A 398 -21.53 -9.52 37.63
N ALA A 399 -21.90 -10.46 38.49
CA ALA A 399 -23.26 -10.71 38.94
C ALA A 399 -24.27 -11.11 37.85
N TYR A 400 -23.93 -11.00 36.57
CA TYR A 400 -24.78 -11.25 35.41
C TYR A 400 -23.95 -11.58 34.17
N SER A 401 -24.57 -12.35 33.29
CA SER A 401 -24.11 -12.63 31.93
C SER A 401 -25.28 -12.54 30.96
N SER A 402 -25.06 -11.94 29.78
CA SER A 402 -26.10 -11.86 28.73
C SER A 402 -26.55 -13.22 28.19
N TYR A 403 -25.86 -14.30 28.57
CA TYR A 403 -26.22 -15.68 28.22
C TYR A 403 -27.19 -16.33 29.21
N GLU A 404 -27.52 -15.66 30.32
CA GLU A 404 -28.41 -16.19 31.36
C GLU A 404 -29.87 -16.03 30.96
N GLN A 405 -30.66 -17.09 31.12
CA GLN A 405 -32.09 -17.09 30.73
C GLN A 405 -33.06 -16.85 31.89
N SER A 406 -32.58 -16.89 33.13
CA SER A 406 -33.40 -16.68 34.33
C SER A 406 -32.56 -16.18 35.49
N GLN A 407 -33.21 -15.69 36.56
CA GLN A 407 -32.52 -15.22 37.77
C GLN A 407 -31.76 -16.32 38.53
N LEU A 408 -32.05 -17.59 38.25
CA LEU A 408 -31.35 -18.76 38.83
C LEU A 408 -30.29 -19.34 37.88
N ASP A 409 -30.19 -18.82 36.65
CA ASP A 409 -29.18 -19.23 35.67
C ASP A 409 -27.93 -18.34 35.84
N ASN A 410 -26.80 -19.01 36.00
CA ASN A 410 -25.50 -18.41 36.25
C ASN A 410 -24.58 -19.00 35.19
N ARG A 411 -24.11 -18.22 34.22
CA ARG A 411 -23.45 -18.81 33.05
C ARG A 411 -22.29 -17.99 32.52
N VAL A 412 -21.14 -18.67 32.40
CA VAL A 412 -20.00 -18.21 31.59
C VAL A 412 -19.73 -19.18 30.45
N LYS A 413 -19.21 -18.67 29.34
CA LYS A 413 -18.89 -19.45 28.16
C LYS A 413 -17.39 -19.47 27.94
N ILE A 414 -16.83 -20.65 27.78
CA ILE A 414 -15.45 -20.86 27.35
C ILE A 414 -15.49 -20.99 25.83
N THR A 415 -14.80 -20.12 25.10
CA THR A 415 -14.89 -19.97 23.64
C THR A 415 -13.60 -20.40 22.93
N ASN A 416 -13.70 -20.60 21.61
CA ASN A 416 -12.61 -21.03 20.72
C ASN A 416 -11.97 -22.36 21.13
N LEU A 417 -12.76 -23.24 21.75
CA LEU A 417 -12.31 -24.56 22.17
C LEU A 417 -12.07 -25.47 20.96
N PRO A 418 -10.98 -26.25 20.96
CA PRO A 418 -10.78 -27.29 19.95
C PRO A 418 -11.83 -28.41 20.11
N GLN A 419 -11.99 -29.22 19.06
CA GLN A 419 -12.95 -30.34 19.05
C GLN A 419 -12.79 -31.22 20.30
N LYS A 420 -11.55 -31.61 20.64
CA LYS A 420 -11.23 -32.48 21.76
C LYS A 420 -10.33 -31.78 22.77
N CYS A 421 -10.82 -31.60 23.99
CA CYS A 421 -10.04 -31.03 25.09
C CYS A 421 -10.58 -31.44 26.46
N THR A 422 -9.76 -31.23 27.48
CA THR A 422 -10.14 -31.32 28.89
C THR A 422 -10.01 -29.95 29.53
N ILE A 423 -11.09 -29.47 30.12
CA ILE A 423 -11.14 -28.20 30.85
C ILE A 423 -11.11 -28.53 32.34
N SER A 424 -10.13 -27.99 33.06
CA SER A 424 -9.99 -28.13 34.51
C SER A 424 -10.04 -26.76 35.15
N ILE A 425 -10.93 -26.60 36.13
CA ILE A 425 -11.16 -25.34 36.82
C ILE A 425 -10.65 -25.47 38.24
N PHE A 426 -9.80 -24.55 38.67
CA PHE A 426 -9.14 -24.57 39.97
C PHE A 426 -9.41 -23.27 40.74
N ALA A 427 -9.49 -23.38 42.07
CA ALA A 427 -9.32 -22.24 42.95
C ALA A 427 -7.84 -21.79 42.95
N LEU A 428 -7.56 -20.57 43.44
CA LEU A 428 -6.19 -20.02 43.50
C LEU A 428 -5.21 -20.86 44.32
N ASP A 429 -5.71 -21.61 45.31
CA ASP A 429 -4.90 -22.52 46.14
C ASP A 429 -4.57 -23.85 45.45
N GLY A 430 -5.03 -24.06 44.21
CA GLY A 430 -4.82 -25.27 43.43
C GLY A 430 -5.90 -26.35 43.62
N THR A 431 -6.93 -26.09 44.43
CA THR A 431 -8.04 -27.04 44.61
C THR A 431 -8.84 -27.21 43.32
N LEU A 432 -9.01 -28.44 42.85
CA LEU A 432 -9.82 -28.75 41.68
C LEU A 432 -11.31 -28.55 41.99
N ILE A 433 -11.95 -27.62 41.27
CA ILE A 433 -13.36 -27.25 41.42
C ILE A 433 -14.23 -28.09 40.48
N ARG A 434 -13.83 -28.20 39.20
CA ARG A 434 -14.56 -28.95 38.18
C ARG A 434 -13.62 -29.43 37.09
N LYS A 435 -13.93 -30.60 36.52
CA LYS A 435 -13.27 -31.13 35.34
C LYS A 435 -14.31 -31.50 34.29
N ILE A 436 -14.10 -31.09 33.05
CA ILE A 436 -15.03 -31.28 31.94
C ILE A 436 -14.24 -31.85 30.76
N SER A 437 -14.64 -33.04 30.29
CA SER A 437 -14.10 -33.64 29.07
C SER A 437 -14.99 -33.27 27.89
N ARG A 438 -14.40 -32.74 26.82
CA ARG A 438 -15.09 -32.32 25.60
C ARG A 438 -14.53 -33.08 24.40
N ASP A 439 -15.44 -33.61 23.58
CA ASP A 439 -15.17 -34.19 22.26
C ASP A 439 -16.40 -33.92 21.38
N ASP A 440 -16.43 -32.75 20.74
CA ASP A 440 -17.60 -32.28 20.01
C ASP A 440 -17.20 -31.37 18.83
N PRO A 441 -17.42 -31.80 17.58
CA PRO A 441 -17.01 -31.08 16.38
C PRO A 441 -18.00 -30.00 15.94
N SER A 442 -19.18 -29.90 16.56
CA SER A 442 -20.27 -29.05 16.07
C SER A 442 -20.24 -27.63 16.63
N ILE A 443 -19.58 -27.42 17.77
CA ILE A 443 -19.50 -26.14 18.46
C ILE A 443 -18.08 -25.92 19.00
N THR A 444 -17.64 -24.68 19.07
CA THR A 444 -16.31 -24.30 19.57
C THR A 444 -16.39 -23.63 20.95
N SER A 445 -17.45 -23.92 21.71
CA SER A 445 -17.65 -23.33 23.03
C SER A 445 -18.29 -24.29 24.02
N LEU A 446 -18.15 -23.98 25.31
CA LEU A 446 -18.74 -24.72 26.41
C LEU A 446 -19.28 -23.77 27.47
N ASP A 447 -20.50 -24.01 27.92
CA ASP A 447 -21.13 -23.26 29.00
C ASP A 447 -20.77 -23.89 30.35
N TRP A 448 -20.25 -23.06 31.27
CA TRP A 448 -20.06 -23.42 32.66
C TRP A 448 -21.08 -22.67 33.52
N ASP A 449 -21.86 -23.45 34.25
CA ASP A 449 -22.93 -23.01 35.17
C ASP A 449 -22.40 -22.42 36.51
N MET A 450 -21.08 -22.18 36.61
CA MET A 450 -20.38 -21.73 37.81
C MET A 450 -20.58 -22.62 39.05
N LYS A 451 -20.79 -23.93 38.85
CA LYS A 451 -20.85 -24.94 39.91
C LYS A 451 -19.63 -25.85 39.90
N ASN A 452 -19.30 -26.40 41.06
CA ASN A 452 -18.28 -27.43 41.24
C ASN A 452 -18.75 -28.81 40.73
N ASN A 453 -17.89 -29.82 40.86
CA ASN A 453 -18.15 -31.17 40.35
C ASN A 453 -19.35 -31.90 41.01
N VAL A 454 -19.83 -31.44 42.16
CA VAL A 454 -21.01 -31.98 42.86
C VAL A 454 -22.24 -31.06 42.73
N GLY A 455 -22.18 -30.05 41.87
CA GLY A 455 -23.32 -29.18 41.57
C GLY A 455 -23.54 -28.03 42.56
N ILE A 456 -22.57 -27.73 43.43
CA ILE A 456 -22.64 -26.62 44.38
C ILE A 456 -22.07 -25.35 43.73
N PRO A 457 -22.77 -24.20 43.78
CA PRO A 457 -22.25 -22.92 43.30
C PRO A 457 -20.91 -22.54 43.96
N ILE A 458 -20.01 -22.00 43.16
CA ILE A 458 -18.71 -21.52 43.65
C ILE A 458 -18.84 -20.16 44.35
N ALA A 459 -17.87 -19.78 45.18
CA ALA A 459 -17.80 -18.46 45.79
C ALA A 459 -17.27 -17.40 44.82
N SER A 460 -17.54 -16.12 45.09
CA SER A 460 -16.88 -15.01 44.40
C SER A 460 -15.37 -15.08 44.60
N GLY A 461 -14.59 -14.85 43.54
CA GLY A 461 -13.14 -14.89 43.61
C GLY A 461 -12.45 -15.14 42.27
N LEU A 462 -11.14 -15.32 42.35
CA LEU A 462 -10.28 -15.68 41.24
C LEU A 462 -10.23 -17.20 41.09
N TYR A 463 -10.30 -17.66 39.84
CA TYR A 463 -10.16 -19.05 39.45
C TYR A 463 -9.19 -19.17 38.27
N ILE A 464 -8.59 -20.35 38.15
CA ILE A 464 -7.71 -20.72 37.05
C ILE A 464 -8.45 -21.76 36.20
N ILE A 465 -8.62 -21.46 34.92
CA ILE A 465 -9.21 -22.36 33.94
C ILE A 465 -8.07 -22.86 33.05
N HIS A 466 -7.76 -24.14 33.15
CA HIS A 466 -6.76 -24.82 32.35
C HIS A 466 -7.45 -25.68 31.28
N VAL A 467 -7.08 -25.47 30.03
CA VAL A 467 -7.57 -26.23 28.88
C VAL A 467 -6.40 -27.04 28.32
N ASN A 468 -6.48 -28.35 28.41
CA ASN A 468 -5.54 -29.27 27.77
C ASN A 468 -6.18 -29.80 26.48
N ALA A 469 -5.51 -29.57 25.35
CA ALA A 469 -5.89 -30.07 24.04
C ALA A 469 -4.89 -31.16 23.62
N PRO A 470 -5.24 -32.46 23.72
CA PRO A 470 -4.31 -33.54 23.45
C PRO A 470 -3.69 -33.44 22.06
N GLY A 471 -2.36 -33.42 22.01
CA GLY A 471 -1.60 -33.29 20.76
C GLY A 471 -1.44 -31.88 20.22
N LEU A 472 -2.10 -30.85 20.79
CA LEU A 472 -1.95 -29.45 20.37
C LEU A 472 -1.27 -28.59 21.44
N GLY A 473 -1.49 -28.87 22.73
CA GLY A 473 -0.89 -28.11 23.83
C GLY A 473 -1.90 -27.73 24.90
N GLU A 474 -1.58 -26.69 25.66
CA GLU A 474 -2.37 -26.26 26.82
C GLU A 474 -2.52 -24.73 26.87
N LYS A 475 -3.66 -24.26 27.38
CA LYS A 475 -3.93 -22.84 27.66
C LYS A 475 -4.39 -22.67 29.09
N THR A 476 -3.88 -21.64 29.77
CA THR A 476 -4.34 -21.25 31.11
C THR A 476 -4.94 -19.85 31.07
N ILE A 477 -6.12 -19.70 31.67
CA ILE A 477 -6.87 -18.46 31.73
C ILE A 477 -7.15 -18.13 33.20
N LYS A 478 -6.88 -16.89 33.60
CA LYS A 478 -7.29 -16.36 34.90
C LYS A 478 -8.66 -15.73 34.74
N TRP A 479 -9.63 -16.19 35.51
CA TRP A 479 -11.00 -15.71 35.48
C TRP A 479 -11.42 -15.18 36.85
N PHE A 480 -12.12 -14.06 36.88
CA PHE A 480 -12.66 -13.47 38.11
C PHE A 480 -14.18 -13.42 38.06
N GLY A 481 -14.83 -13.93 39.10
CA GLY A 481 -16.29 -13.92 39.21
C GLY A 481 -16.76 -13.29 40.50
N VAL A 482 -17.75 -12.41 40.40
CA VAL A 482 -18.53 -11.87 41.52
C VAL A 482 -19.95 -12.41 41.44
N MET A 483 -20.28 -13.32 42.35
CA MET A 483 -21.58 -13.97 42.46
C MET A 483 -22.58 -13.06 43.20
N ARG A 484 -23.86 -13.13 42.82
CA ARG A 484 -24.94 -12.50 43.60
C ARG A 484 -25.25 -13.34 44.84
N PRO A 485 -25.65 -12.72 45.97
CA PRO A 485 -26.37 -13.43 47.01
C PRO A 485 -27.61 -14.09 46.39
N THR A 486 -27.86 -15.35 46.74
CA THR A 486 -29.09 -16.02 46.30
C THR A 486 -30.27 -15.38 47.04
N ASP A 487 -31.02 -14.53 46.36
CA ASP A 487 -32.27 -13.99 46.88
C ASP A 487 -33.40 -14.98 46.58
N LEU A 488 -34.00 -15.52 47.64
CA LEU A 488 -35.08 -16.53 47.58
C LEU A 488 -36.43 -15.93 47.99
N ASP A 489 -36.54 -14.59 48.05
CA ASP A 489 -37.82 -13.93 48.32
C ASP A 489 -38.77 -14.16 47.14
N SER A 490 -39.57 -15.20 47.31
CA SER A 490 -40.70 -15.59 46.48
C SER A 490 -41.90 -14.74 46.90
N TYR A 491 -42.51 -14.03 45.94
CA TYR A 491 -43.87 -13.53 46.05
C TYR A 491 -44.84 -14.49 45.36
#